data_AF-H9TGW6-F1
#
_entry.id   AF-H9TGW6-F1
#
_cell.length_a   1.000
_cell.length_b   1.000
_cell.length_c   1.000
_cell.angle_alpha   90.00
_cell.angle_beta   90.00
_cell.angle_gamma   90.00
#
_symmetry.space_group_name_H-M   'P 1'
#
loop_
_entity.id
_entity.type
_entity.pdbx_description
1 polymer ?
#
loop_
_entity_poly.entity_id
_entity_poly.type
_entity_poly.pdbx_seq_one_letter_code
_entity_poly.pdbx_strand_id
1 'polypeptide(L)'
;ISNAADIRDWPREVVEKDYWVSFLLDYIFSENKWSNSFTFKGGTSLSKCFNLIERFSEDIDLILNWKVVGYENNEPYIERTKSSQSRFNTALNEKTIVFLKDGFVKTLNEDLNKYNLEFWIDPEDPNSVLCSYP
;
A
#
# COMPACT_ATOMS: atom_id res chain seq x y z
N ILE A 1 14.38 -7.23 18.84
CA ILE A 1 12.99 -7.00 19.30
C ILE A 1 12.96 -6.62 20.79
N SER A 2 13.64 -7.34 21.70
CA SER A 2 13.69 -7.02 23.14
C SER A 2 14.12 -5.57 23.45
N ASN A 3 15.21 -5.08 22.87
CA ASN A 3 15.73 -3.75 23.19
C ASN A 3 14.92 -2.56 22.64
N ALA A 4 14.04 -2.76 21.65
CA ALA A 4 13.29 -1.66 21.02
C ALA A 4 11.99 -1.33 21.79
N ALA A 5 11.36 -2.34 22.40
CA ALA A 5 10.17 -2.17 23.23
C ALA A 5 10.49 -1.33 24.49
N ASP A 6 11.65 -1.57 25.09
CA ASP A 6 12.10 -0.91 26.33
C ASP A 6 12.40 0.60 26.17
N ILE A 7 12.61 1.08 24.94
CA ILE A 7 12.94 2.49 24.66
C ILE A 7 11.67 3.36 24.48
N ARG A 8 10.54 2.76 24.13
CA ARG A 8 9.28 3.48 23.80
C ARG A 8 8.05 3.08 24.63
N ASP A 9 8.19 2.15 25.58
CA ASP A 9 7.09 1.61 26.39
C ASP A 9 5.93 1.05 25.53
N TRP A 10 6.27 0.51 24.36
CA TRP A 10 5.30 -0.09 23.44
C TRP A 10 5.17 -1.59 23.70
N PRO A 11 3.93 -2.15 23.64
CA PRO A 11 3.74 -3.59 23.67
C PRO A 11 4.57 -4.27 22.57
N ARG A 12 5.06 -5.49 22.83
CA ARG A 12 5.92 -6.22 21.89
C ARG A 12 5.23 -6.41 20.53
N GLU A 13 3.93 -6.65 20.57
CA GLU A 13 3.06 -6.84 19.41
C GLU A 13 3.06 -5.59 18.51
N VAL A 14 3.10 -4.39 19.11
CA VAL A 14 3.15 -3.12 18.37
C VAL A 14 4.51 -2.96 17.69
N VAL A 15 5.60 -3.33 18.36
CA VAL A 15 6.96 -3.24 17.79
C VAL A 15 7.14 -4.20 16.62
N GLU A 16 6.65 -5.42 16.74
CA GLU A 16 6.70 -6.42 15.67
C GLU A 16 5.90 -5.96 14.45
N LYS A 17 4.72 -5.42 14.67
CA LYS A 17 3.89 -4.89 13.61
C LYS A 17 4.52 -3.67 12.92
N ASP A 18 5.14 -2.77 13.69
CA ASP A 18 5.87 -1.61 13.16
C ASP A 18 7.05 -2.01 12.28
N TYR A 19 7.75 -3.09 12.66
CA TYR A 19 8.80 -3.68 11.86
C TYR A 19 8.26 -4.17 10.51
N TRP A 20 7.18 -4.96 10.50
CA TRP A 20 6.61 -5.49 9.26
C TRP A 20 6.08 -4.39 8.33
N VAL A 21 5.39 -3.38 8.88
CA VAL A 21 4.97 -2.21 8.10
C VAL A 21 6.16 -1.50 7.46
N SER A 22 7.24 -1.28 8.23
CA SER A 22 8.45 -0.61 7.73
C SER A 22 9.17 -1.44 6.67
N PHE A 23 9.24 -2.76 6.88
CA PHE A 23 9.81 -3.71 5.94
C PHE A 23 9.03 -3.73 4.62
N LEU A 24 7.69 -3.76 4.67
CA LEU A 24 6.85 -3.72 3.47
C LEU A 24 7.01 -2.41 2.70
N LEU A 25 7.04 -1.27 3.40
CA LEU A 25 7.31 0.03 2.79
C LEU A 25 8.67 0.04 2.09
N ASP A 26 9.73 -0.42 2.76
CA ASP A 26 11.06 -0.49 2.17
C ASP A 26 11.06 -1.35 0.90
N TYR A 27 10.52 -2.56 0.95
CA TYR A 27 10.43 -3.43 -0.22
C TYR A 27 9.60 -2.79 -1.36
N ILE A 28 8.43 -2.21 -1.07
CA ILE A 28 7.55 -1.59 -2.08
C ILE A 28 8.28 -0.47 -2.81
N PHE A 29 9.07 0.34 -2.11
CA PHE A 29 9.73 1.52 -2.71
C PHE A 29 11.16 1.28 -3.19
N SER A 30 11.80 0.15 -2.86
CA SER A 30 13.19 -0.14 -3.26
C SER A 30 13.34 -1.33 -4.21
N GLU A 31 12.62 -2.43 -3.97
CA GLU A 31 12.84 -3.71 -4.67
C GLU A 31 11.68 -4.06 -5.61
N ASN A 32 10.45 -3.67 -5.28
CA ASN A 32 9.28 -4.02 -6.07
C ASN A 32 9.36 -3.42 -7.48
N LYS A 33 8.93 -4.18 -8.48
CA LYS A 33 8.96 -3.75 -9.89
C LYS A 33 8.06 -2.54 -10.21
N TRP A 34 7.15 -2.17 -9.31
CA TRP A 34 6.31 -0.97 -9.38
C TRP A 34 6.72 0.12 -8.39
N SER A 35 7.94 0.11 -7.87
CA SER A 35 8.44 1.10 -6.90
C SER A 35 8.25 2.56 -7.30
N ASN A 36 8.36 2.88 -8.59
CA ASN A 36 8.13 4.23 -9.12
C ASN A 36 6.67 4.54 -9.48
N SER A 37 5.77 3.58 -9.27
CA SER A 37 4.35 3.70 -9.60
C SER A 37 3.47 3.95 -8.38
N PHE A 38 4.03 3.87 -7.18
CA PHE A 38 3.34 4.21 -5.95
C PHE A 38 3.83 5.55 -5.41
N THR A 39 2.97 6.22 -4.66
CA THR A 39 3.34 7.37 -3.83
C THR A 39 2.73 7.16 -2.45
N PHE A 40 3.56 7.20 -1.42
CA PHE A 40 3.09 7.06 -0.05
C PHE A 40 2.33 8.32 0.39
N LYS A 41 1.12 8.14 0.92
CA LYS A 41 0.25 9.20 1.45
C LYS A 41 -0.20 8.82 2.86
N GLY A 42 -1.08 9.62 3.46
CA GLY A 42 -1.78 9.29 4.71
C GLY A 42 -1.09 9.81 5.98
N GLY A 43 -1.77 9.67 7.12
CA GLY A 43 -1.24 10.05 8.44
C GLY A 43 0.02 9.27 8.83
N THR A 44 0.19 8.06 8.27
CA THR A 44 1.36 7.18 8.40
C THR A 44 2.61 7.79 7.77
N SER A 45 2.49 8.52 6.65
CA SER A 45 3.62 9.26 6.07
C SER A 45 4.09 10.41 6.97
N LEU A 46 3.17 11.10 7.66
CA LEU A 46 3.51 12.15 8.64
C LEU A 46 4.15 11.59 9.92
N SER A 47 3.72 10.41 10.39
CA SER A 47 4.32 9.79 11.58
C SER A 47 5.69 9.18 11.28
N LYS A 48 5.85 8.47 10.15
CA LYS A 48 7.10 7.77 9.78
C LYS A 48 8.17 8.67 9.19
N CYS A 49 7.83 9.69 8.39
CA CYS A 49 8.81 10.57 7.77
C CYS A 49 9.08 11.87 8.55
N PHE A 50 8.11 12.33 9.35
CA PHE A 50 8.20 13.64 10.04
C PHE A 50 8.10 13.56 11.56
N ASN A 51 7.88 12.36 12.15
CA ASN A 51 7.83 12.15 13.60
C ASN A 51 6.79 13.04 14.33
N LEU A 52 5.75 13.49 13.62
CA LEU A 52 4.81 14.53 14.10
C LEU A 52 3.70 14.00 15.02
N ILE A 53 3.48 12.68 15.06
CA ILE A 53 2.53 12.00 15.96
C ILE A 53 3.12 10.66 16.41
N GLU A 54 3.22 10.43 17.72
CA GLU A 54 3.66 9.16 18.32
C GLU A 54 2.49 8.17 18.44
N ARG A 55 1.92 7.78 17.30
CA ARG A 55 0.93 6.70 17.26
C ARG A 55 1.33 5.67 16.22
N PHE A 56 1.32 4.41 16.63
CA PHE A 56 1.45 3.29 15.74
C PHE A 56 0.30 3.31 14.72
N SER A 57 0.61 3.10 13.45
CA SER A 57 -0.38 3.01 12.37
C SER A 57 -0.06 1.77 11.55
N GLU A 58 -1.03 0.87 11.53
CA GLU A 58 -1.00 -0.41 10.82
C GLU A 58 -1.16 -0.24 9.31
N ASP A 59 -1.93 0.76 8.90
CA ASP A 59 -2.34 0.94 7.52
C ASP A 59 -1.27 1.63 6.67
N ILE A 60 -1.08 1.12 5.46
CA ILE A 60 -0.20 1.70 4.44
C ILE A 60 -1.07 2.31 3.33
N ASP A 61 -1.20 3.64 3.36
CA ASP A 61 -1.94 4.38 2.33
C ASP A 61 -1.06 4.68 1.10
N LEU A 62 -1.38 4.07 -0.04
CA LEU A 62 -0.66 4.29 -1.29
C LEU A 62 -1.56 4.94 -2.35
N ILE A 63 -0.99 5.88 -3.10
CA ILE A 63 -1.56 6.36 -4.36
C ILE A 63 -0.89 5.59 -5.50
N LEU A 64 -1.70 4.98 -6.36
CA LEU A 64 -1.23 4.30 -7.57
C LEU A 64 -1.21 5.25 -8.77
N ASN A 65 -0.12 5.25 -9.51
CA ASN A 65 0.00 5.93 -10.78
C ASN A 65 -0.86 5.22 -11.84
N TRP A 66 -1.91 5.88 -12.31
CA TRP A 66 -2.88 5.34 -13.28
C TRP A 66 -2.27 4.85 -14.60
N LYS A 67 -1.02 5.19 -14.90
CA LYS A 67 -0.30 4.63 -16.05
C LYS A 67 -0.15 3.12 -15.97
N VAL A 68 -0.04 2.54 -14.78
CA VAL A 68 0.11 1.08 -14.64
C VAL A 68 -1.14 0.31 -15.08
N VAL A 69 -2.29 0.98 -15.09
CA VAL A 69 -3.56 0.43 -15.56
C VAL A 69 -3.92 0.88 -16.99
N GLY A 70 -2.95 1.47 -17.70
CA GLY A 70 -3.02 1.74 -19.14
C GLY A 70 -3.58 3.11 -19.53
N TYR A 71 -3.57 4.09 -18.62
CA TYR A 71 -3.98 5.46 -18.94
C TYR A 71 -2.79 6.40 -19.19
N GLU A 72 -2.99 7.36 -20.10
CA GLU A 72 -1.99 8.36 -20.46
C GLU A 72 -1.79 9.44 -19.37
N ASN A 73 -0.70 10.20 -19.48
CA ASN A 73 -0.33 11.23 -18.50
C ASN A 73 -1.45 12.23 -18.18
N ASN A 74 -2.22 12.63 -19.19
CA ASN A 74 -3.22 13.68 -19.06
C ASN A 74 -4.63 13.15 -18.78
N GLU A 75 -4.85 11.83 -18.81
CA GLU A 75 -6.20 11.26 -18.79
C GLU A 75 -7.03 11.72 -17.58
N PRO A 76 -6.53 11.69 -16.32
CA PRO A 76 -7.34 12.13 -15.18
C PRO A 76 -7.63 13.62 -15.16
N TYR A 77 -6.85 14.42 -15.88
CA TYR A 77 -6.99 15.89 -15.92
C TYR A 77 -7.92 16.38 -17.04
N ILE A 78 -8.40 15.49 -17.91
CA ILE A 78 -9.36 15.85 -18.95
C ILE A 78 -10.65 16.33 -18.28
N GLU A 79 -11.11 17.52 -18.65
CA GLU A 79 -12.39 18.04 -18.20
C GLU A 79 -13.55 17.17 -18.71
N ARG A 80 -14.39 16.73 -17.78
CA ARG A 80 -15.52 15.84 -18.03
C ARG A 80 -16.77 16.36 -17.35
N THR A 81 -17.93 16.02 -17.92
CA THR A 81 -19.20 16.16 -17.18
C THR A 81 -19.19 15.24 -15.96
N LYS A 82 -20.00 15.54 -14.94
CA LYS A 82 -20.09 14.72 -13.71
C LYS A 82 -20.36 13.23 -14.01
N SER A 83 -21.26 12.94 -14.95
CA SER A 83 -21.59 11.56 -15.34
C SER A 83 -20.45 10.87 -16.09
N SER A 84 -19.73 11.61 -16.94
CA SER A 84 -18.56 11.09 -17.65
C SER A 84 -17.40 10.82 -16.69
N GLN A 85 -17.14 11.72 -15.74
CA GLN A 85 -16.13 11.55 -14.70
C GLN A 85 -16.43 10.34 -13.81
N SER A 86 -17.70 10.15 -13.43
CA SER A 86 -18.13 8.98 -12.65
C SER A 86 -17.84 7.67 -13.39
N ARG A 87 -18.24 7.57 -14.67
CA ARG A 87 -17.94 6.39 -15.51
C ARG A 87 -16.44 6.13 -15.64
N PHE A 88 -15.65 7.19 -15.81
CA PHE A 88 -14.20 7.07 -15.84
C PHE A 88 -13.63 6.53 -14.51
N ASN A 89 -14.07 7.07 -13.38
CA ASN A 89 -13.62 6.62 -12.06
C ASN A 89 -13.97 5.14 -11.83
N THR A 90 -15.17 4.71 -12.22
CA THR A 90 -15.58 3.29 -12.13
C THR A 90 -14.67 2.40 -12.97
N ALA A 91 -14.43 2.76 -14.24
CA ALA A 91 -13.56 1.98 -15.12
C ALA A 91 -12.10 1.94 -14.63
N LEU A 92 -11.60 3.05 -14.10
CA LEU A 92 -10.28 3.13 -13.47
C LEU A 92 -10.20 2.19 -12.26
N ASN A 93 -11.21 2.21 -11.39
CA ASN A 93 -11.29 1.37 -10.20
C ASN A 93 -11.31 -0.12 -10.57
N GLU A 94 -12.12 -0.52 -11.55
CA GLU A 94 -12.17 -1.91 -12.04
C GLU A 94 -10.80 -2.39 -12.55
N LYS A 95 -10.09 -1.53 -13.30
CA LYS A 95 -8.74 -1.85 -13.77
C LYS A 95 -7.73 -1.92 -12.62
N THR A 96 -7.84 -1.05 -11.63
CA THR A 96 -6.99 -1.08 -10.41
C THR A 96 -7.18 -2.39 -9.67
N ILE A 97 -8.41 -2.85 -9.46
CA ILE A 97 -8.69 -4.13 -8.79
C ILE A 97 -8.04 -5.30 -9.53
N VAL A 98 -8.15 -5.33 -10.87
CA VAL A 98 -7.50 -6.35 -11.70
C VAL A 98 -5.98 -6.29 -11.55
N PHE A 99 -5.39 -5.09 -11.60
CA PHE A 99 -3.96 -4.89 -11.40
C PHE A 99 -3.50 -5.38 -10.02
N LEU A 100 -4.24 -5.04 -8.96
CA LEU A 100 -3.92 -5.43 -7.60
C LEU A 100 -3.94 -6.95 -7.46
N LYS A 101 -4.99 -7.60 -7.92
CA LYS A 101 -5.17 -9.05 -7.80
C LYS A 101 -4.17 -9.83 -8.65
N ASP A 102 -4.13 -9.54 -9.95
CA ASP A 102 -3.42 -10.39 -10.92
C ASP A 102 -1.95 -9.99 -11.07
N GLY A 103 -1.61 -8.74 -10.69
CA GLY A 103 -0.26 -8.21 -10.71
C GLY A 103 0.35 -8.10 -9.33
N PHE A 104 -0.16 -7.17 -8.52
CA PHE A 104 0.50 -6.72 -7.29
C PHE A 104 0.58 -7.82 -6.23
N VAL A 105 -0.56 -8.35 -5.78
CA VAL A 105 -0.65 -9.42 -4.77
C VAL A 105 0.12 -10.66 -5.17
N LYS A 106 0.03 -11.06 -6.45
CA LYS A 106 0.80 -12.20 -6.97
C LYS A 106 2.30 -11.97 -6.80
N THR A 107 2.80 -10.79 -7.16
CA THR A 107 4.23 -10.44 -7.04
C THR A 107 4.66 -10.38 -5.58
N LEU A 108 3.84 -9.80 -4.69
CA LEU A 108 4.13 -9.76 -3.26
C LEU A 108 4.30 -11.18 -2.68
N ASN A 109 3.37 -12.08 -2.97
CA ASN A 109 3.45 -13.47 -2.51
C ASN A 109 4.66 -14.20 -3.09
N GLU A 110 5.00 -13.98 -4.36
CA GLU A 110 6.19 -14.57 -5.00
C GLU A 110 7.49 -14.09 -4.33
N ASP A 111 7.63 -12.79 -4.11
CA ASP A 111 8.87 -12.18 -3.62
C ASP A 111 9.07 -12.36 -2.10
N LEU A 112 7.96 -12.35 -1.33
CA LEU A 112 7.99 -12.24 0.12
C LEU A 112 7.58 -13.52 0.88
N ASN A 113 7.18 -14.59 0.17
CA ASN A 113 6.89 -15.91 0.75
C ASN A 113 7.99 -16.38 1.72
N LYS A 114 9.26 -16.16 1.39
CA LYS A 114 10.41 -16.58 2.21
C LYS A 114 10.44 -15.98 3.62
N TYR A 115 9.67 -14.92 3.86
CA TYR A 115 9.48 -14.27 5.16
C TYR A 115 8.19 -14.70 5.86
N ASN A 116 7.49 -15.71 5.34
CA ASN A 116 6.21 -16.19 5.81
C ASN A 116 5.12 -15.10 5.79
N LEU A 117 5.20 -14.19 4.80
CA LEU A 117 4.18 -13.19 4.52
C LEU A 117 3.21 -13.72 3.47
N GLU A 118 1.91 -13.50 3.68
CA GLU A 118 0.86 -13.86 2.73
C GLU A 118 -0.05 -12.66 2.46
N PHE A 119 -0.39 -12.43 1.20
CA PHE A 119 -1.17 -11.29 0.75
C PHE A 119 -2.42 -11.71 -0.03
N TRP A 120 -3.53 -11.02 0.19
CA TRP A 120 -4.76 -11.24 -0.58
C TRP A 120 -5.58 -9.95 -0.67
N ILE A 121 -6.53 -9.93 -1.63
CA ILE A 121 -7.47 -8.81 -1.77
C ILE A 121 -8.52 -8.90 -0.66
N ASP A 122 -8.81 -7.77 -0.02
CA ASP A 122 -9.90 -7.68 0.94
C ASP A 122 -11.25 -7.95 0.23
N PRO A 123 -12.04 -8.95 0.68
CA PRO A 123 -13.34 -9.25 0.08
C PRO A 123 -14.39 -8.16 0.27
N GLU A 124 -14.24 -7.30 1.29
CA GLU A 124 -15.15 -6.18 1.57
C GLU A 124 -14.73 -4.89 0.84
N ASP A 125 -13.43 -4.69 0.63
CA ASP A 125 -12.88 -3.59 -0.17
C ASP A 125 -11.83 -4.07 -1.18
N PRO A 126 -12.21 -4.36 -2.44
CA PRO A 126 -11.28 -4.89 -3.44
C PRO A 126 -10.11 -3.99 -3.83
N ASN A 127 -10.08 -2.73 -3.37
CA ASN A 127 -8.92 -1.84 -3.53
C ASN A 127 -7.89 -1.98 -2.42
N SER A 128 -8.21 -2.74 -1.37
CA SER A 128 -7.36 -2.97 -0.22
C SER A 128 -6.68 -4.34 -0.33
N VAL A 129 -5.41 -4.39 0.09
CA VAL A 129 -4.61 -5.61 0.16
C VAL A 129 -4.35 -5.92 1.61
N LEU A 130 -4.77 -7.10 2.05
CA LEU A 130 -4.51 -7.63 3.39
C LEU A 130 -3.20 -8.38 3.41
N CYS A 131 -2.54 -8.39 4.57
CA CYS A 131 -1.29 -9.07 4.82
C CYS A 131 -1.39 -9.89 6.11
N SER A 132 -1.05 -11.17 6.03
CA SER A 132 -0.70 -11.98 7.20
C SER A 132 0.80 -11.97 7.38
N TYR A 133 1.25 -11.92 8.64
CA TYR A 133 2.65 -11.98 9.02
C TYR A 133 2.83 -12.99 10.17
N PRO A 134 4.08 -13.48 10.38
CA PRO A 134 4.37 -14.57 11.32
C PRO A 134 4.10 -14.23 12.79
#